data_AF-A0A848L807-F1
#
_entry.id   AF-A0A848L807-F1
#
_cell.length_a   1.000
_cell.length_b   1.000
_cell.length_c   1.000
_cell.angle_alpha   90.00
_cell.angle_beta   90.00
_cell.angle_gamma   90.00
#
_symmetry.space_group_name_H-M   'P 1'
#
loop_
_entity.id
_entity.type
_entity.pdbx_description
1 polymer ?
#
loop_
_entity_poly.entity_id
_entity_poly.type
_entity_poly.pdbx_seq_one_letter_code
_entity_poly.pdbx_strand_id
1 'polypeptide(L)'
;MMETKWAYLIHLLGWTLPLILFQLVALARHYKERTGAVLKAVLPPAFIMGIYLAVADHLAISTGIWNFGEGKHLGVYLGVVPLEEVLFFLLTSVLVSLGLALFTALVDKVREARAS
;
A
#
# COMPACT_ATOMS: atom_id res chain seq x y z
N MET A 1 -25.22 7.00 2.43
CA MET A 1 -23.91 6.51 1.96
C MET A 1 -23.40 7.49 0.91
N MET A 2 -22.12 7.84 0.87
CA MET A 2 -21.62 8.93 0.01
C MET A 2 -21.71 8.54 -1.49
N GLU A 3 -22.79 8.93 -2.16
CA GLU A 3 -23.03 8.82 -3.61
C GLU A 3 -22.19 9.85 -4.39
N THR A 4 -20.89 9.95 -4.11
CA THR A 4 -20.02 10.98 -4.71
C THR A 4 -18.78 10.33 -5.28
N LYS A 5 -18.28 10.88 -6.40
CA LYS A 5 -17.02 10.48 -7.07
C LYS A 5 -15.79 10.46 -6.14
N TRP A 6 -15.86 11.12 -4.99
CA TRP A 6 -14.80 11.20 -4.00
C TRP A 6 -14.87 10.09 -2.94
N ALA A 7 -16.01 9.40 -2.83
CA ALA A 7 -16.25 8.45 -1.75
C ALA A 7 -15.20 7.33 -1.71
N TYR A 8 -14.79 6.84 -2.89
CA TYR A 8 -13.78 5.79 -2.96
C TYR A 8 -12.40 6.31 -2.52
N LEU A 9 -11.95 7.45 -3.05
CA LEU A 9 -10.67 8.04 -2.65
C LEU A 9 -10.63 8.38 -1.15
N ILE A 10 -11.70 9.00 -0.62
CA ILE A 10 -11.79 9.33 0.80
C ILE A 10 -11.75 8.06 1.64
N HIS A 11 -12.46 7.02 1.25
CA HIS A 11 -12.42 5.75 1.97
C HIS A 11 -11.00 5.17 1.93
N LEU A 12 -10.42 5.03 0.74
CA LEU A 12 -9.07 4.52 0.52
C LEU A 12 -8.04 5.25 1.40
N LEU A 13 -7.96 6.57 1.32
CA LEU A 13 -6.99 7.35 2.09
C LEU A 13 -7.33 7.39 3.59
N GLY A 14 -8.63 7.48 3.90
CA GLY A 14 -9.12 7.61 5.27
C GLY A 14 -8.80 6.40 6.14
N TRP A 15 -8.77 5.18 5.58
CA TRP A 15 -8.38 3.98 6.33
C TRP A 15 -6.89 3.63 6.16
N THR A 16 -6.30 3.82 4.97
CA THR A 16 -4.90 3.42 4.71
C THR A 16 -3.88 4.33 5.38
N LEU A 17 -4.05 5.66 5.31
CA LEU A 17 -3.05 6.60 5.80
C LEU A 17 -2.83 6.51 7.32
N PRO A 18 -3.87 6.40 8.17
CA PRO A 18 -3.67 6.19 9.60
C PRO A 18 -2.90 4.90 9.93
N LEU A 19 -3.13 3.82 9.17
CA LEU A 19 -2.42 2.56 9.36
C LEU A 19 -0.96 2.65 8.92
N ILE A 20 -0.69 3.26 7.77
CA ILE A 20 0.70 3.52 7.32
C ILE A 20 1.42 4.39 8.34
N LEU A 21 0.79 5.47 8.82
CA LEU A 21 1.37 6.36 9.82
C LEU A 21 1.69 5.59 11.11
N PHE A 22 0.77 4.75 11.59
CA PHE A 22 1.00 3.90 12.74
C PHE A 22 2.19 2.96 12.55
N GLN A 23 2.28 2.28 11.39
CA GLN A 23 3.39 1.39 11.08
C GLN A 23 4.72 2.15 11.00
N LEU A 24 4.74 3.35 10.39
CA LEU A 24 5.93 4.19 10.32
C LEU A 24 6.40 4.63 11.71
N VAL A 25 5.47 5.03 12.59
CA VAL A 25 5.80 5.39 13.99
C VAL A 25 6.32 4.17 14.75
N ALA A 26 5.70 3.00 14.61
CA ALA A 26 6.16 1.77 15.25
C ALA A 26 7.56 1.37 14.76
N LEU A 27 7.79 1.45 13.45
CA LEU A 27 9.07 1.12 12.80
C LEU A 27 10.16 2.11 13.24
N ALA A 28 9.84 3.40 13.29
CA ALA A 28 10.75 4.45 13.78
C ALA A 28 11.14 4.23 15.25
N ARG A 29 10.17 3.87 16.10
CA ARG A 29 10.44 3.57 17.52
C ARG A 29 11.28 2.31 17.72
N HIS A 30 11.09 1.30 16.88
CA HIS A 30 11.81 0.04 16.98
C HIS A 30 13.25 0.15 16.43
N TYR A 31 13.42 0.63 15.20
CA TYR A 31 14.72 0.65 14.52
C TYR A 31 15.54 1.93 14.76
N LYS A 32 14.94 3.01 15.28
CA LYS A 32 15.60 4.29 15.62
C LYS A 32 16.47 4.81 14.45
N GLU A 33 17.78 4.92 14.62
CA GLU A 33 18.72 5.39 13.61
C GLU A 33 18.73 4.51 12.33
N ARG A 34 18.40 3.21 12.46
CA ARG A 34 18.32 2.28 11.32
C ARG A 34 17.03 2.38 10.52
N THR A 35 16.04 3.17 10.97
CA THR A 35 14.74 3.34 10.30
C THR A 35 14.90 3.72 8.83
N GLY A 36 15.81 4.64 8.51
CA GLY A 36 16.04 5.05 7.13
C GLY A 36 16.58 3.93 6.23
N ALA A 37 17.43 3.05 6.77
CA ALA A 37 17.94 1.89 6.04
C ALA A 37 16.84 0.85 5.79
N VAL A 38 15.99 0.60 6.80
CA VAL A 38 14.84 -0.30 6.66
C VAL A 38 13.85 0.23 5.62
N LEU A 39 13.49 1.52 5.68
CA LEU A 39 12.62 2.13 4.68
C LEU A 39 13.18 2.02 3.25
N LYS A 40 14.50 2.24 3.08
CA LYS A 40 15.18 2.05 1.79
C LYS A 40 15.16 0.59 1.31
N ALA A 41 15.08 -0.39 2.20
CA ALA A 41 14.97 -1.79 1.83
C ALA A 41 13.54 -2.19 1.45
N VAL A 42 12.52 -1.65 2.13
CA VAL A 42 11.13 -2.12 2.01
C VAL A 42 10.29 -1.31 1.02
N LEU A 43 10.61 -0.03 0.82
CA LEU A 43 9.83 0.82 -0.09
C LEU A 43 10.06 0.48 -1.57
N PRO A 44 11.29 0.29 -2.08
CA PRO A 44 11.48 -0.06 -3.49
C PRO A 44 10.69 -1.29 -3.95
N PRO A 45 10.72 -2.46 -3.27
CA PRO A 45 9.92 -3.59 -3.70
C PRO A 45 8.41 -3.31 -3.62
N ALA A 46 7.94 -2.54 -2.63
CA ALA A 46 6.54 -2.14 -2.54
C ALA A 46 6.11 -1.29 -3.75
N PHE A 47 6.93 -0.32 -4.15
CA PHE A 47 6.66 0.50 -5.33
C PHE A 47 6.72 -0.31 -6.62
N ILE A 48 7.72 -1.20 -6.77
CA ILE A 48 7.83 -2.10 -7.92
C ILE A 48 6.58 -2.95 -8.04
N MET A 49 6.12 -3.55 -6.94
CA MET A 49 4.92 -4.38 -6.93
C MET A 49 3.66 -3.58 -7.23
N GLY A 50 3.49 -2.40 -6.64
CA GLY A 50 2.33 -1.56 -6.91
C GLY A 50 2.26 -1.09 -8.37
N ILE A 51 3.41 -0.74 -8.96
CA ILE A 51 3.49 -0.39 -10.39
C ILE A 51 3.20 -1.62 -11.27
N TYR A 52 3.78 -2.77 -10.94
CA TYR A 52 3.55 -4.01 -11.67
C TYR A 52 2.06 -4.36 -11.69
N LEU A 53 1.39 -4.30 -10.55
CA LEU A 53 -0.04 -4.57 -10.44
C LEU A 53 -0.85 -3.57 -11.25
N ALA A 54 -0.56 -2.27 -11.16
CA ALA A 54 -1.24 -1.25 -11.97
C ALA A 54 -1.08 -1.49 -13.49
N VAL A 55 0.09 -1.96 -13.94
CA VAL A 55 0.32 -2.30 -15.35
C VAL A 55 -0.41 -3.58 -15.75
N ALA A 56 -0.39 -4.61 -14.91
CA ALA A 56 -1.15 -5.84 -15.16
C ALA A 56 -2.65 -5.55 -15.27
N ASP A 57 -3.14 -4.66 -14.41
CA ASP A 57 -4.52 -4.20 -14.38
C ASP A 57 -4.90 -3.45 -15.66
N HIS A 58 -4.05 -2.53 -16.10
CA HIS A 58 -4.17 -1.84 -17.39
C HIS A 58 -4.29 -2.82 -18.57
N LEU A 59 -3.44 -3.84 -18.60
CA LEU A 59 -3.47 -4.85 -19.66
C LEU A 59 -4.75 -5.68 -19.62
N ALA A 60 -5.21 -6.05 -18.43
CA ALA A 60 -6.44 -6.84 -18.28
C ALA A 60 -7.69 -6.05 -18.72
N ILE A 61 -7.73 -4.74 -18.49
CA ILE A 61 -8.83 -3.87 -18.95
C ILE A 61 -8.76 -3.66 -20.47
N SER A 62 -7.57 -3.36 -20.99
CA SER A 62 -7.40 -3.12 -22.43
C SER A 62 -7.67 -4.36 -23.28
N THR A 63 -7.52 -5.56 -22.72
CA THR A 63 -7.87 -6.84 -23.36
C THR A 63 -9.31 -7.29 -23.10
N GLY A 64 -10.09 -6.52 -22.33
CA GLY A 64 -11.48 -6.83 -22.03
C GLY A 64 -11.68 -8.03 -21.10
N ILE A 65 -10.63 -8.49 -20.41
CA ILE A 65 -10.72 -9.55 -19.40
C ILE A 65 -11.63 -9.10 -18.26
N TRP A 66 -11.55 -7.82 -17.90
CA TRP A 66 -12.39 -7.24 -16.86
C TRP A 66 -12.55 -5.72 -17.06
N ASN A 67 -13.47 -5.09 -16.33
CA ASN A 67 -13.75 -3.66 -16.44
C ASN A 67 -14.21 -3.07 -15.10
N PHE A 68 -13.96 -1.77 -14.90
CA PHE A 68 -14.45 -1.02 -13.74
C PHE A 68 -15.88 -0.54 -13.98
N GLY A 69 -16.71 -0.54 -12.94
CA GLY A 69 -18.07 -0.01 -13.02
C GLY A 69 -18.06 1.50 -13.31
N GLU A 70 -18.82 1.93 -14.33
CA GLU A 70 -18.95 3.34 -14.68
C GLU A 70 -19.48 4.18 -13.51
N GLY A 71 -18.94 5.39 -13.32
CA GLY A 71 -19.53 6.43 -12.46
C GLY A 71 -19.06 6.51 -11.00
N LYS A 72 -18.11 5.68 -10.54
CA LYS A 72 -17.61 5.71 -9.15
C LYS A 72 -16.23 6.34 -8.96
N HIS A 73 -15.55 6.70 -10.04
CA HIS A 73 -14.19 7.23 -10.03
C HIS A 73 -14.16 8.74 -10.28
N LEU A 74 -13.06 9.38 -9.91
CA LEU A 74 -12.83 10.82 -10.07
C LEU A 74 -12.73 11.28 -11.52
N GLY A 75 -12.59 10.35 -12.46
CA GLY A 75 -12.38 10.63 -13.87
C GLY A 75 -10.92 10.90 -14.23
N VAL A 76 -9.99 10.69 -13.29
CA VAL A 76 -8.54 10.77 -13.53
C VAL A 76 -8.00 9.37 -13.79
N TYR A 77 -7.34 9.18 -14.93
CA TYR A 77 -6.85 7.87 -15.36
C TYR A 77 -5.36 7.91 -15.70
N LEU A 78 -4.66 6.82 -15.39
CA LEU A 78 -3.33 6.53 -15.87
C LEU A 78 -3.45 5.43 -16.94
N GLY A 79 -3.44 5.84 -18.21
CA GLY A 79 -3.88 4.95 -19.30
C GLY A 79 -5.38 4.67 -19.18
N VAL A 80 -5.77 3.39 -19.05
CA VAL A 80 -7.16 2.97 -18.82
C VAL A 80 -7.50 2.67 -17.35
N VAL A 81 -6.55 2.85 -16.43
CA VAL A 81 -6.73 2.52 -14.99
C VAL A 81 -7.08 3.79 -14.20
N PRO A 82 -8.14 3.79 -13.37
CA PRO A 82 -8.45 4.92 -12.50
C PRO A 82 -7.32 5.22 -11.52
N LEU A 83 -7.10 6.50 -11.21
CA LEU A 83 -6.07 6.93 -10.25
C LEU A 83 -6.22 6.25 -8.89
N GLU A 84 -7.46 6.09 -8.42
CA GLU A 84 -7.75 5.47 -7.12
C GLU A 84 -7.25 4.03 -7.05
N GLU A 85 -7.25 3.30 -8.17
CA GLU A 85 -6.80 1.91 -8.26
C GLU A 85 -5.27 1.83 -8.27
N VAL A 86 -4.62 2.75 -9.01
CA VAL A 86 -3.16 2.92 -8.92
C VAL A 86 -2.74 3.22 -7.49
N LEU A 87 -3.45 4.13 -6.81
CA LEU A 87 -3.21 4.44 -5.40
C LEU A 87 -3.49 3.23 -4.51
N PHE A 88 -4.55 2.45 -4.76
CA PHE A 88 -4.85 1.24 -4.02
C PHE A 88 -3.70 0.24 -4.08
N PHE A 89 -3.20 -0.08 -5.28
CA PHE A 89 -2.08 -1.02 -5.43
C PHE A 89 -0.81 -0.52 -4.74
N LEU A 90 -0.50 0.76 -4.83
CA LEU A 90 0.67 1.36 -4.17
C LEU A 90 0.54 1.34 -2.65
N LEU A 91 -0.58 1.84 -2.12
CA LEU A 91 -0.80 1.96 -0.67
C LEU A 91 -0.86 0.58 0.00
N THR A 92 -1.54 -0.39 -0.63
CA THR A 92 -1.60 -1.76 -0.09
C THR A 92 -0.24 -2.46 -0.17
N SER A 93 0.53 -2.28 -1.25
CA SER A 93 1.90 -2.81 -1.34
C SER A 93 2.82 -2.22 -0.25
N VAL A 94 2.69 -0.92 0.04
CA VAL A 94 3.42 -0.27 1.13
C VAL A 94 2.99 -0.82 2.48
N LEU A 95 1.69 -0.97 2.74
CA LEU A 95 1.16 -1.54 3.98
C LEU A 95 1.71 -2.96 4.24
N VAL A 96 1.74 -3.81 3.21
CA VAL A 96 2.28 -5.16 3.29
C VAL A 96 3.77 -5.14 3.60
N SER A 97 4.53 -4.31 2.88
CA SER A 97 5.99 -4.25 3.04
C SER A 97 6.42 -3.71 4.41
N LEU A 98 5.76 -2.65 4.90
CA LEU A 98 5.97 -2.13 6.26
C LEU A 98 5.52 -3.14 7.32
N GLY A 99 4.40 -3.83 7.09
CA GLY A 99 3.90 -4.88 7.97
C GLY A 99 4.88 -6.04 8.10
N LEU A 100 5.49 -6.47 6.99
CA LEU A 100 6.50 -7.53 6.98
C LEU A 100 7.75 -7.13 7.79
N ALA A 101 8.22 -5.88 7.66
CA ALA A 101 9.34 -5.39 8.46
C ALA A 101 9.05 -5.30 9.96
N LEU A 102 7.82 -4.95 10.34
CA LEU A 102 7.40 -4.98 11.74
C LEU A 102 7.22 -6.41 12.25
N PHE A 103 6.78 -7.33 11.39
CA PHE A 103 6.65 -8.74 11.73
C PHE A 103 8.01 -9.38 11.99
N THR A 104 9.03 -9.09 11.17
CA THR A 104 10.40 -9.57 11.42
C THR A 104 10.94 -9.03 12.76
N ALA A 105 10.74 -7.75 13.04
CA ALA A 105 11.07 -7.14 14.34
C ALA A 105 10.38 -7.84 15.53
N LEU A 106 9.11 -8.24 15.37
CA LEU A 106 8.37 -8.99 16.39
C LEU A 106 8.97 -10.38 16.61
N VAL A 107 9.28 -11.10 15.52
CA VAL A 107 9.89 -12.43 15.57
C VAL A 107 11.23 -12.40 16.29
N ASP A 108 12.06 -11.40 16.01
CA ASP A 108 13.36 -11.23 16.67
C ASP A 108 13.20 -11.03 18.18
N LYS A 109 12.27 -10.16 18.61
CA LYS A 109 11.96 -9.98 20.04
C LYS A 109 11.47 -11.25 20.72
N VAL A 110 10.61 -12.02 20.05
CA VAL A 110 10.09 -13.28 20.61
C VAL A 110 11.20 -14.31 20.78
N ARG A 111 12.17 -14.35 19.85
CA ARG A 111 13.34 -15.23 19.94
C ARG A 111 14.25 -14.85 21.11
N GLU A 112 14.51 -13.56 21.29
CA GLU A 112 15.30 -13.04 22.43
C GLU A 112 14.66 -13.43 23.78
N ALA A 113 13.35 -13.22 23.92
CA ALA A 113 12.63 -13.55 25.16
C ALA A 113 12.55 -15.06 25.47
N ARG A 114 12.72 -15.93 24.47
CA ARG A 114 12.80 -17.39 24.68
C ARG A 114 14.20 -17.87 25.06
N ALA A 115 15.22 -17.05 24.79
CA ALA A 115 16.62 -17.37 25.07
C ALA A 115 17.08 -16.90 26.46
N SER A 116 16.31 -16.03 27.12
CA SER A 116 16.49 -15.57 28.51
C SER A 116 15.76 -16.49 29.50
#